data_AF-A0A847FY20-F1
#
_entry.id   AF-A0A847FY20-F1
#
_cell.length_a   1.000
_cell.length_b   1.000
_cell.length_c   1.000
_cell.angle_alpha   90.00
_cell.angle_beta   90.00
_cell.angle_gamma   90.00
#
_symmetry.space_group_name_H-M   'P 1'
#
loop_
_entity.id
_entity.type
_entity.pdbx_description
1 polymer ?
#
loop_
_entity_poly.entity_id
_entity_poly.type
_entity_poly.pdbx_seq_one_letter_code
_entity_poly.pdbx_strand_id
1 'polypeptide(L)'
;GLPYRTALSLNSRAIVHLEFAEPHRAERLATDALAIFRGIPAKRGIGLASITMGHALRNKSNLWRDGLYSYQDAAEMLGRAAEHLDRAVQIFAEEVQEPLRRVEALNELGCIYRARAALDQQKADEPRLFRAASGAAVEYLTKSIELADELHLPLLLADACEDLAQVYLMRKEYDKAHSILDRGEQVVPEGYRLRPGREWPAIKTQSAVESFWLQLGKIELLRGNVSFDIATENGKQPVTREVLEETMLHYLFSTAYFERFSERAVGMGETFRQMYHRFRTCSHEDLAYLQERVPDLAAEYDIVSLERLGRFFEDTLGLAIRGVG
;
A
#
# COMPACT_ATOMS: atom_id res chain seq x y z
N GLY A 1 33.79 -6.99 12.90
CA GLY A 1 33.31 -7.53 11.61
C GLY A 1 32.13 -8.47 11.78
N LEU A 2 32.32 -9.62 12.44
CA LEU A 2 31.28 -10.64 12.61
C LEU A 2 29.96 -10.12 13.22
N PRO A 3 29.96 -9.32 14.33
CA PRO A 3 28.70 -8.83 14.91
C PRO A 3 27.86 -7.99 13.93
N TYR A 4 28.51 -7.12 13.15
CA TYR A 4 27.83 -6.28 12.17
C TYR A 4 27.13 -7.13 11.08
N ARG A 5 27.81 -8.16 10.58
CA ARG A 5 27.24 -9.07 9.56
C ARG A 5 26.09 -9.89 10.13
N THR A 6 26.21 -10.38 11.36
CA THR A 6 25.12 -11.08 12.04
C THR A 6 23.89 -10.19 12.18
N ALA A 7 24.06 -8.94 12.62
CA ALA A 7 22.97 -7.99 12.75
C ALA A 7 22.30 -7.66 11.41
N LEU A 8 23.07 -7.50 10.32
CA LEU A 8 22.52 -7.33 8.98
C LEU A 8 21.69 -8.55 8.55
N SER A 9 22.20 -9.78 8.76
CA SER A 9 21.47 -10.99 8.42
C SER A 9 20.14 -11.12 9.20
N LEU A 10 20.15 -10.78 10.48
CA LEU A 10 18.93 -10.75 11.30
C LEU A 10 17.93 -9.72 10.77
N ASN A 11 18.39 -8.52 10.43
CA ASN A 11 17.54 -7.47 9.88
C ASN A 11 16.95 -7.85 8.52
N SER A 12 17.76 -8.41 7.61
CA SER A 12 17.27 -8.91 6.33
C SER A 12 16.23 -10.02 6.50
N ARG A 13 16.44 -10.94 7.47
CA ARG A 13 15.45 -11.98 7.77
C ARG A 13 14.16 -11.39 8.34
N ALA A 14 14.24 -10.33 9.16
CA ALA A 14 13.07 -9.61 9.64
C ALA A 14 12.26 -9.01 8.48
N ILE A 15 12.91 -8.40 7.48
CA ILE A 15 12.26 -7.90 6.27
C ILE A 15 11.53 -9.04 5.53
N VAL A 16 12.18 -10.19 5.34
CA VAL A 16 11.53 -11.35 4.71
C VAL A 16 10.30 -11.80 5.49
N HIS A 17 10.33 -11.81 6.83
CA HIS A 17 9.15 -12.13 7.63
C HIS A 17 8.01 -11.11 7.47
N LEU A 18 8.30 -9.84 7.20
CA LEU A 18 7.26 -8.85 6.89
C LEU A 18 6.57 -9.15 5.56
N GLU A 19 7.33 -9.59 4.55
CA GLU A 19 6.76 -10.03 3.26
C GLU A 19 5.83 -11.24 3.41
N PHE A 20 6.05 -12.08 4.43
CA PHE A 20 5.17 -13.21 4.76
C PHE A 20 4.07 -12.87 5.78
N ALA A 21 3.86 -11.58 6.08
CA ALA A 21 2.90 -11.12 7.09
C ALA A 21 3.10 -11.76 8.47
N GLU A 22 4.36 -11.96 8.89
CA GLU A 22 4.74 -12.51 10.20
C GLU A 22 5.34 -11.41 11.13
N PRO A 23 4.59 -10.37 11.51
CA PRO A 23 5.15 -9.17 12.14
C PRO A 23 5.76 -9.42 13.52
N HIS A 24 5.29 -10.41 14.30
CA HIS A 24 5.89 -10.77 15.60
C HIS A 24 7.32 -11.31 15.45
N ARG A 25 7.56 -12.11 14.40
CA ARG A 25 8.90 -12.65 14.11
C ARG A 25 9.82 -11.56 13.61
N ALA A 26 9.31 -10.67 12.76
CA ALA A 26 10.04 -9.50 12.30
C ALA A 26 10.46 -8.59 13.46
N GLU A 27 9.54 -8.25 14.39
CA GLU A 27 9.83 -7.43 15.58
C GLU A 27 10.95 -8.05 16.42
N ARG A 28 10.86 -9.36 16.71
CA ARG A 28 11.89 -10.04 17.50
C ARG A 28 13.27 -9.94 16.84
N LEU A 29 13.36 -10.22 15.54
CA LEU A 29 14.64 -10.21 14.83
C LEU A 29 15.21 -8.81 14.64
N ALA A 30 14.36 -7.82 14.38
CA ALA A 30 14.75 -6.41 14.33
C ALA A 30 15.26 -5.93 15.71
N THR A 31 14.66 -6.41 16.81
CA THR A 31 15.11 -6.12 18.18
C THR A 31 16.52 -6.65 18.40
N ASP A 32 16.76 -7.92 18.06
CA ASP A 32 18.07 -8.56 18.20
C ASP A 32 19.13 -7.85 17.34
N ALA A 33 18.79 -7.49 16.09
CA ALA A 33 19.67 -6.74 15.20
C ALA A 33 20.02 -5.36 15.78
N LEU A 34 19.03 -4.62 16.25
CA LEU A 34 19.19 -3.29 16.83
C LEU A 34 20.07 -3.33 18.09
N ALA A 35 19.89 -4.33 18.95
CA ALA A 35 20.72 -4.54 20.14
C ALA A 35 22.19 -4.74 19.77
N ILE A 36 22.48 -5.58 18.76
CA ILE A 36 23.85 -5.79 18.28
C ILE A 36 24.42 -4.48 17.69
N PHE A 37 23.69 -3.78 16.82
CA PHE A 37 24.17 -2.52 16.23
C PHE A 37 24.47 -1.45 17.27
N ARG A 38 23.66 -1.35 18.34
CA ARG A 38 23.91 -0.45 19.47
C ARG A 38 25.16 -0.83 20.26
N GLY A 39 25.46 -2.13 20.40
CA GLY A 39 26.68 -2.62 21.05
C GLY A 39 27.97 -2.35 20.28
N ILE A 40 27.90 -2.17 18.95
CA ILE A 40 29.05 -1.82 18.09
C ILE A 40 28.96 -0.40 17.49
N PRO A 41 28.32 0.54 18.21
CA PRO A 41 27.78 1.83 17.75
C PRO A 41 27.58 2.08 16.24
N ALA A 42 27.06 1.09 15.50
CA ALA A 42 26.99 1.17 14.05
C ALA A 42 25.76 1.95 13.57
N LYS A 43 25.87 3.29 13.48
CA LYS A 43 24.77 4.23 13.19
C LYS A 43 23.91 3.83 12.00
N ARG A 44 24.53 3.51 10.86
CA ARG A 44 23.82 3.02 9.67
C ARG A 44 22.95 1.80 9.98
N GLY A 45 23.50 0.82 10.71
CA GLY A 45 22.77 -0.38 11.12
C GLY A 45 21.61 -0.08 12.08
N ILE A 46 21.82 0.85 13.02
CA ILE A 46 20.76 1.35 13.93
C ILE A 46 19.61 1.96 13.11
N GLY A 47 19.91 2.78 12.11
CA GLY A 47 18.90 3.37 11.22
C GLY A 47 18.11 2.30 10.46
N LEU A 48 18.80 1.35 9.82
CA LEU A 48 18.15 0.26 9.06
C LEU A 48 17.26 -0.64 9.94
N ALA A 49 17.75 -1.02 11.11
CA ALA A 49 16.99 -1.82 12.06
C ALA A 49 15.80 -1.05 12.64
N SER A 50 15.92 0.27 12.78
CA SER A 50 14.81 1.10 13.25
C SER A 50 13.70 1.26 12.21
N ILE A 51 14.03 1.39 10.91
CA ILE A 51 13.03 1.30 9.83
C ILE A 51 12.29 -0.04 9.91
N THR A 52 13.05 -1.14 9.97
CA THR A 52 12.47 -2.50 10.00
C THR A 52 11.59 -2.72 11.24
N MET A 53 11.99 -2.17 12.39
CA MET A 53 11.20 -2.17 13.62
C MET A 53 9.90 -1.38 13.47
N GLY A 54 9.96 -0.19 12.85
CA GLY A 54 8.79 0.63 12.54
C GLY A 54 7.76 -0.15 11.72
N HIS A 55 8.20 -0.79 10.64
CA HIS A 55 7.34 -1.65 9.80
C HIS A 55 6.73 -2.80 10.60
N ALA A 56 7.53 -3.50 11.41
CA ALA A 56 7.06 -4.63 12.20
C ALA A 56 5.99 -4.22 13.20
N LEU A 57 6.22 -3.12 13.93
CA LEU A 57 5.26 -2.59 14.90
C LEU A 57 3.99 -2.06 14.22
N ARG A 58 4.09 -1.40 13.05
CA ARG A 58 2.91 -1.00 12.26
C ARG A 58 2.05 -2.19 11.88
N ASN A 59 2.66 -3.20 11.26
CA ASN A 59 1.95 -4.39 10.81
C ASN A 59 1.36 -5.18 11.98
N LYS A 60 2.10 -5.30 13.09
CA LYS A 60 1.60 -5.91 14.33
C LYS A 60 0.42 -5.13 14.89
N SER A 61 0.48 -3.79 14.90
CA SER A 61 -0.61 -2.97 15.39
C SER A 61 -1.89 -3.25 14.62
N ASN A 62 -1.83 -3.36 13.28
CA ASN A 62 -2.99 -3.60 12.40
C ASN A 62 -3.81 -4.85 12.73
N LEU A 63 -3.23 -5.82 13.45
CA LEU A 63 -3.92 -7.01 13.95
C LEU A 63 -5.01 -6.68 15.00
N TRP A 64 -5.11 -5.42 15.45
CA TRP A 64 -6.25 -4.92 16.24
C TRP A 64 -7.58 -5.08 15.47
N ARG A 65 -7.55 -4.99 14.13
CA ARG A 65 -8.73 -5.17 13.26
C ARG A 65 -9.28 -6.60 13.33
N ASP A 66 -8.42 -7.56 13.63
CA ASP A 66 -8.77 -8.97 13.80
C ASP A 66 -9.09 -9.32 15.28
N GLY A 67 -9.13 -8.31 16.15
CA GLY A 67 -9.40 -8.49 17.58
C GLY A 67 -8.24 -9.08 18.39
N LEU A 68 -7.04 -9.20 17.81
CA LEU A 68 -5.87 -9.74 18.51
C LEU A 68 -5.24 -8.77 19.52
N TYR A 69 -5.47 -7.47 19.34
CA TYR A 69 -4.95 -6.40 20.19
C TYR A 69 -6.05 -5.41 20.55
N SER A 70 -5.94 -4.82 21.75
CA SER A 70 -6.80 -3.71 22.13
C SER A 70 -6.41 -2.42 21.36
N TYR A 71 -7.30 -1.44 21.39
CA TYR A 71 -7.00 -0.09 20.88
C TYR A 71 -5.74 0.49 21.55
N GLN A 72 -5.61 0.32 22.88
CA GLN A 72 -4.49 0.83 23.65
C GLN A 72 -3.16 0.17 23.25
N ASP A 73 -3.16 -1.15 23.07
CA ASP A 73 -1.97 -1.88 22.64
C ASP A 73 -1.52 -1.44 21.24
N ALA A 74 -2.47 -1.32 20.30
CA ALA A 74 -2.17 -0.86 18.94
C ALA A 74 -1.64 0.58 18.93
N ALA A 75 -2.26 1.46 19.74
CA ALA A 75 -1.85 2.83 19.95
C ALA A 75 -0.40 2.93 20.48
N GLU A 76 -0.04 2.11 21.47
CA GLU A 76 1.31 2.07 22.03
C GLU A 76 2.33 1.56 20.99
N MET A 77 2.01 0.50 20.25
CA MET A 77 2.87 -0.02 19.19
C MET A 77 3.16 1.04 18.12
N LEU A 78 2.15 1.80 17.70
CA LEU A 78 2.31 2.88 16.74
C LEU A 78 3.16 4.04 17.30
N GLY A 79 3.02 4.37 18.58
CA GLY A 79 3.88 5.36 19.25
C GLY A 79 5.35 4.94 19.24
N ARG A 80 5.64 3.69 19.66
CA ARG A 80 7.00 3.12 19.64
C ARG A 80 7.56 3.03 18.21
N ALA A 81 6.73 2.71 17.24
CA ALA A 81 7.14 2.67 15.82
C ALA A 81 7.57 4.05 15.33
N ALA A 82 6.83 5.11 15.68
CA ALA A 82 7.19 6.49 15.35
C ALA A 82 8.54 6.88 15.96
N GLU A 83 8.79 6.56 17.24
CA GLU A 83 10.07 6.85 17.89
C GLU A 83 11.27 6.19 17.17
N HIS A 84 11.10 4.95 16.71
CA HIS A 84 12.13 4.27 15.92
C HIS A 84 12.39 4.96 14.58
N LEU A 85 11.33 5.38 13.89
CA LEU A 85 11.44 6.01 12.57
C LEU A 85 11.97 7.44 12.65
N ASP A 86 11.56 8.23 13.64
CA ASP A 86 12.14 9.56 13.92
C ASP A 86 13.66 9.44 14.13
N ARG A 87 14.08 8.43 14.89
CA ARG A 87 15.50 8.15 15.09
C ARG A 87 16.19 7.75 13.78
N ALA A 88 15.53 6.98 12.91
CA ALA A 88 16.07 6.62 11.61
C ALA A 88 16.21 7.85 10.69
N VAL A 89 15.20 8.72 10.63
CA VAL A 89 15.24 9.99 9.90
C VAL A 89 16.44 10.83 10.35
N GLN A 90 16.63 11.00 11.66
CA GLN A 90 17.77 11.74 12.19
C GLN A 90 19.10 11.12 11.79
N ILE A 91 19.27 9.80 11.97
CA ILE A 91 20.51 9.10 11.61
C ILE A 91 20.86 9.30 10.13
N PHE A 92 19.89 9.14 9.24
CA PHE A 92 20.12 9.24 7.81
C PHE A 92 20.25 10.67 7.31
N ALA A 93 19.73 11.66 8.04
CA ALA A 93 19.92 13.07 7.74
C ALA A 93 21.27 13.63 8.24
N GLU A 94 21.65 13.32 9.48
CA GLU A 94 22.71 14.03 10.19
C GLU A 94 23.99 13.21 10.36
N GLU A 95 23.86 11.92 10.65
CA GLU A 95 25.00 11.09 11.09
C GLU A 95 25.62 10.26 9.96
N VAL A 96 24.78 9.75 9.05
CA VAL A 96 25.20 8.85 7.96
C VAL A 96 25.04 9.50 6.59
N GLN A 97 24.10 10.42 6.44
CA GLN A 97 23.83 11.15 5.19
C GLN A 97 23.49 10.21 4.02
N GLU A 98 22.51 9.31 4.23
CA GLU A 98 21.96 8.43 3.20
C GLU A 98 20.54 8.91 2.82
N PRO A 99 20.40 9.83 1.86
CA PRO A 99 19.13 10.51 1.60
C PRO A 99 18.05 9.56 1.09
N LEU A 100 18.40 8.51 0.35
CA LEU A 100 17.46 7.45 -0.05
C LEU A 100 16.81 6.78 1.18
N ARG A 101 17.60 6.44 2.20
CA ARG A 101 17.08 5.83 3.44
C ARG A 101 16.28 6.80 4.28
N ARG A 102 16.56 8.10 4.16
CA ARG A 102 15.74 9.16 4.75
C ARG A 102 14.35 9.23 4.08
N VAL A 103 14.26 9.11 2.76
CA VAL A 103 12.96 9.03 2.05
C VAL A 103 12.14 7.84 2.58
N GLU A 104 12.74 6.65 2.63
CA GLU A 104 12.05 5.45 3.16
C GLU A 104 11.55 5.64 4.59
N ALA A 105 12.38 6.19 5.48
CA ALA A 105 11.99 6.44 6.87
C ALA A 105 10.87 7.49 7.00
N LEU A 106 10.89 8.55 6.19
CA LEU A 106 9.83 9.55 6.13
C LEU A 106 8.52 8.96 5.60
N ASN A 107 8.58 8.16 4.53
CA ASN A 107 7.40 7.51 3.98
C ASN A 107 6.73 6.63 5.03
N GLU A 108 7.51 5.76 5.66
CA GLU A 108 6.98 4.85 6.66
C GLU A 108 6.44 5.59 7.90
N LEU A 109 7.06 6.70 8.32
CA LEU A 109 6.54 7.52 9.41
C LEU A 109 5.16 8.10 9.05
N GLY A 110 4.99 8.53 7.80
CA GLY A 110 3.69 8.85 7.21
C GLY A 110 2.68 7.72 7.34
N CYS A 111 3.08 6.49 6.99
CA CYS A 111 2.27 5.28 7.11
C CYS A 111 1.89 4.94 8.56
N ILE A 112 2.77 5.19 9.53
CA ILE A 112 2.46 5.05 10.97
C ILE A 112 1.33 6.00 11.36
N TYR A 113 1.44 7.26 10.99
CA TYR A 113 0.42 8.25 11.32
C TYR A 113 -0.90 8.02 10.57
N ARG A 114 -0.85 7.46 9.35
CA ARG A 114 -2.03 6.99 8.62
C ARG A 114 -2.71 5.82 9.35
N ALA A 115 -1.95 4.82 9.79
CA ALA A 115 -2.47 3.70 10.58
C ALA A 115 -3.07 4.19 11.91
N ARG A 116 -2.43 5.18 12.55
CA ARG A 116 -2.94 5.85 13.74
C ARG A 116 -4.25 6.58 13.49
N ALA A 117 -4.34 7.32 12.39
CA ALA A 117 -5.59 7.98 11.99
C ALA A 117 -6.72 6.95 11.78
N ALA A 118 -6.44 5.81 11.14
CA ALA A 118 -7.42 4.75 10.93
C ALA A 118 -7.91 4.13 12.25
N LEU A 119 -7.00 3.96 13.22
CA LEU A 119 -7.33 3.50 14.56
C LEU A 119 -8.19 4.53 15.31
N ASP A 120 -7.82 5.81 15.25
CA ASP A 120 -8.54 6.91 15.91
C ASP A 120 -9.89 7.21 15.27
N GLN A 121 -10.08 6.90 13.99
CA GLN A 121 -11.37 7.07 13.28
C GLN A 121 -12.52 6.25 13.88
N GLN A 122 -12.22 5.13 14.56
CA GLN A 122 -13.24 4.31 15.22
C GLN A 122 -13.80 4.95 16.49
N LYS A 123 -13.12 5.97 17.04
CA LYS A 123 -13.59 6.71 18.20
C LYS A 123 -14.41 7.92 17.76
N ALA A 124 -15.72 7.71 17.60
CA ALA A 124 -16.66 8.75 17.20
C ALA A 124 -16.59 10.02 18.07
N ASP A 125 -16.25 9.86 19.35
CA ASP A 125 -16.19 10.95 20.34
C ASP A 125 -14.90 11.80 20.28
N GLU A 126 -13.88 11.37 19.52
CA GLU A 126 -12.57 12.04 19.46
C GLU A 126 -12.13 12.50 18.06
N PRO A 127 -12.92 13.29 17.29
CA PRO A 127 -12.54 13.73 15.93
C PRO A 127 -11.22 14.52 15.85
N ARG A 128 -10.75 15.06 16.98
CA ARG A 128 -9.48 15.78 17.06
C ARG A 128 -8.27 14.85 16.88
N LEU A 129 -8.34 13.61 17.39
CA LEU A 129 -7.24 12.63 17.25
C LEU A 129 -7.04 12.23 15.79
N PHE A 130 -8.13 11.88 15.10
CA PHE A 130 -8.10 11.58 13.66
C PHE A 130 -7.48 12.73 12.86
N ARG A 131 -7.89 13.98 13.11
CA ARG A 131 -7.35 15.16 12.41
C ARG A 131 -5.87 15.37 12.69
N ALA A 132 -5.42 15.19 13.94
CA ALA A 132 -4.02 15.34 14.30
C ALA A 132 -3.15 14.27 13.61
N ALA A 133 -3.55 12.99 13.71
CA ALA A 133 -2.80 11.89 13.11
C ALA A 133 -2.80 11.97 11.57
N SER A 134 -3.94 12.24 10.94
CA SER A 134 -4.00 12.40 9.47
C SER A 134 -3.25 13.64 8.99
N GLY A 135 -3.19 14.72 9.79
CA GLY A 135 -2.35 15.89 9.51
C GLY A 135 -0.85 15.55 9.53
N ALA A 136 -0.39 14.83 10.56
CA ALA A 136 0.99 14.36 10.64
C ALA A 136 1.36 13.40 9.49
N ALA A 137 0.43 12.52 9.10
CA ALA A 137 0.63 11.64 7.94
C ALA A 137 0.86 12.45 6.65
N VAL A 138 0.02 13.46 6.38
CA VAL A 138 0.20 14.37 5.23
C VAL A 138 1.56 15.07 5.28
N GLU A 139 1.96 15.58 6.45
CA GLU A 139 3.24 16.28 6.61
C GLU A 139 4.43 15.39 6.23
N TYR A 140 4.52 14.19 6.80
CA TYR A 140 5.66 13.29 6.56
C TYR A 140 5.68 12.71 5.15
N LEU A 141 4.51 12.36 4.59
CA LEU A 141 4.42 11.86 3.21
C LEU A 141 4.76 12.97 2.20
N THR A 142 4.37 14.22 2.47
CA THR A 142 4.76 15.36 1.63
C THR A 142 6.27 15.55 1.63
N LYS A 143 6.92 15.53 2.81
CA LYS A 143 8.39 15.60 2.92
C LYS A 143 9.08 14.43 2.20
N SER A 144 8.51 13.23 2.26
CA SER A 144 9.00 12.05 1.55
C SER A 144 8.95 12.26 0.03
N ILE A 145 7.81 12.72 -0.49
CA ILE A 145 7.61 13.01 -1.92
C ILE A 145 8.59 14.10 -2.39
N GLU A 146 8.69 15.22 -1.67
CA GLU A 146 9.60 16.33 -2.02
C GLU A 146 11.05 15.85 -2.13
N LEU A 147 11.52 15.09 -1.15
CA LEU A 147 12.88 14.56 -1.16
C LEU A 147 13.09 13.48 -2.23
N ALA A 148 12.10 12.62 -2.48
CA ALA A 148 12.17 11.62 -3.55
C ALA A 148 12.23 12.28 -4.93
N ASP A 149 11.52 13.39 -5.12
CA ASP A 149 11.49 14.17 -6.37
C ASP A 149 12.84 14.87 -6.60
N GLU A 150 13.37 15.54 -5.58
CA GLU A 150 14.69 16.19 -5.60
C GLU A 150 15.81 15.21 -5.99
N LEU A 151 15.73 13.96 -5.51
CA LEU A 151 16.71 12.91 -5.76
C LEU A 151 16.44 12.10 -7.04
N HIS A 152 15.36 12.41 -7.76
CA HIS A 152 14.90 11.68 -8.94
C HIS A 152 14.74 10.17 -8.68
N LEU A 153 14.02 9.82 -7.61
CA LEU A 153 13.73 8.45 -7.17
C LEU A 153 12.27 8.07 -7.51
N PRO A 154 11.94 7.78 -8.79
CA PRO A 154 10.54 7.66 -9.24
C PRO A 154 9.76 6.56 -8.52
N LEU A 155 10.41 5.47 -8.13
CA LEU A 155 9.75 4.38 -7.43
C LEU A 155 9.30 4.78 -6.02
N LEU A 156 10.16 5.47 -5.26
CA LEU A 156 9.83 5.94 -3.92
C LEU A 156 8.83 7.10 -3.97
N LEU A 157 8.90 7.92 -5.01
CA LEU A 157 7.92 8.98 -5.23
C LEU A 157 6.53 8.41 -5.52
N ALA A 158 6.43 7.40 -6.39
CA ALA A 158 5.16 6.73 -6.67
C ALA A 158 4.55 6.07 -5.42
N ASP A 159 5.38 5.37 -4.63
CA ASP A 159 4.96 4.75 -3.35
C ASP A 159 4.43 5.79 -2.36
N ALA A 160 5.18 6.89 -2.15
CA ALA A 160 4.76 7.94 -1.23
C ALA A 160 3.53 8.73 -1.71
N CYS A 161 3.37 8.89 -3.03
CA CYS A 161 2.14 9.43 -3.61
C CYS A 161 0.94 8.53 -3.32
N GLU A 162 1.04 7.22 -3.53
CA GLU A 162 -0.04 6.28 -3.22
C GLU A 162 -0.42 6.33 -1.73
N ASP A 163 0.56 6.27 -0.83
CA ASP A 163 0.33 6.37 0.61
C ASP A 163 -0.35 7.70 0.99
N LEU A 164 0.03 8.82 0.37
CA LEU A 164 -0.58 10.13 0.63
C LEU A 164 -2.02 10.20 0.10
N ALA A 165 -2.27 9.67 -1.10
CA ALA A 165 -3.61 9.57 -1.65
C ALA A 165 -4.53 8.75 -0.73
N GLN A 166 -4.00 7.73 -0.06
CA GLN A 166 -4.78 6.94 0.90
C GLN A 166 -5.18 7.77 2.13
N VAL A 167 -4.33 8.68 2.60
CA VAL A 167 -4.69 9.64 3.67
C VAL A 167 -5.79 10.59 3.19
N TYR A 168 -5.71 11.09 1.95
CA TYR A 168 -6.76 11.95 1.39
C TYR A 168 -8.08 11.22 1.19
N LEU A 169 -8.06 9.95 0.77
CA LEU A 169 -9.25 9.11 0.73
C LEU A 169 -9.89 8.97 2.12
N MET A 170 -9.11 8.68 3.16
CA MET A 170 -9.61 8.59 4.54
C MET A 170 -10.26 9.90 5.02
N ARG A 171 -9.75 11.04 4.53
CA ARG A 171 -10.26 12.38 4.81
C ARG A 171 -11.41 12.82 3.89
N LYS A 172 -11.80 11.97 2.92
CA LYS A 172 -12.80 12.26 1.87
C LYS A 172 -12.42 13.46 1.00
N GLU A 173 -11.13 13.71 0.83
CA GLU A 173 -10.57 14.77 -0.01
C GLU A 173 -10.26 14.20 -1.40
N TYR A 174 -11.29 13.74 -2.10
CA TYR A 174 -11.16 12.92 -3.31
C TYR A 174 -10.38 13.59 -4.46
N ASP A 175 -10.62 14.89 -4.71
CA ASP A 175 -9.89 15.63 -5.74
C ASP A 175 -8.37 15.62 -5.49
N LYS A 176 -7.96 15.71 -4.21
CA LYS A 176 -6.55 15.62 -3.83
C LYS A 176 -6.02 14.20 -3.96
N ALA A 177 -6.82 13.20 -3.59
CA ALA A 177 -6.45 11.80 -3.78
C ALA A 177 -6.16 11.53 -5.27
N HIS A 178 -7.05 11.93 -6.18
CA HIS A 178 -6.83 11.79 -7.63
C HIS A 178 -5.59 12.55 -8.12
N SER A 179 -5.46 13.83 -7.75
CA SER A 179 -4.31 14.66 -8.15
C SER A 179 -2.97 14.03 -7.75
N ILE A 180 -2.89 13.44 -6.55
CA ILE A 180 -1.68 12.77 -6.09
C ILE A 180 -1.47 11.40 -6.76
N LEU A 181 -2.53 10.63 -7.02
CA LEU A 181 -2.45 9.38 -7.79
C LEU A 181 -1.94 9.64 -9.21
N ASP A 182 -2.43 10.69 -9.86
CA ASP A 182 -1.95 11.11 -11.19
C ASP A 182 -0.47 11.44 -11.17
N ARG A 183 0.01 12.15 -10.15
CA ARG A 183 1.45 12.43 -9.98
C ARG A 183 2.25 11.14 -9.80
N GLY A 184 1.79 10.21 -8.95
CA GLY A 184 2.45 8.93 -8.71
C GLY A 184 2.53 8.08 -9.98
N GLU A 185 1.47 8.05 -10.78
CA GLU A 185 1.45 7.33 -12.07
C GLU A 185 2.38 8.00 -13.08
N GLN A 186 2.40 9.34 -13.14
CA GLN A 186 3.17 10.12 -14.11
C GLN A 186 4.68 9.88 -14.04
N VAL A 187 5.22 9.56 -12.87
CA VAL A 187 6.66 9.26 -12.72
C VAL A 187 7.04 7.82 -13.11
N VAL A 188 6.06 6.92 -13.24
CA VAL A 188 6.30 5.55 -13.71
C VAL A 188 6.50 5.59 -15.23
N PRO A 189 7.57 5.01 -15.81
CA PRO A 189 7.79 5.11 -17.25
C PRO A 189 6.61 4.57 -18.07
N GLU A 190 6.29 5.21 -19.20
CA GLU A 190 5.11 4.87 -20.02
C GLU A 190 5.07 3.39 -20.44
N GLY A 191 6.24 2.79 -20.65
CA GLY A 191 6.36 1.36 -20.98
C GLY A 191 5.88 0.39 -19.89
N TYR A 192 5.56 0.85 -18.68
CA TYR A 192 4.96 -0.01 -17.65
C TYR A 192 3.44 0.10 -17.59
N ARG A 193 2.82 1.06 -18.29
CA ARG A 193 1.42 1.40 -18.14
C ARG A 193 0.54 0.71 -19.19
N LEU A 194 -0.60 0.19 -18.75
CA LEU A 194 -1.67 -0.32 -19.61
C LEU A 194 -2.34 0.82 -20.37
N ARG A 195 -2.68 0.56 -21.64
CA ARG A 195 -3.40 1.49 -22.53
C ARG A 195 -4.45 0.73 -23.33
N PRO A 196 -5.63 1.31 -23.60
CA PRO A 196 -6.64 0.68 -24.44
C PRO A 196 -6.06 0.30 -25.81
N GLY A 197 -6.36 -0.91 -26.28
CA GLY A 197 -5.96 -1.40 -27.61
C GLY A 197 -4.45 -1.53 -27.85
N ARG A 198 -3.61 -1.49 -26.80
CA ARG A 198 -2.18 -1.78 -26.89
C ARG A 198 -1.87 -3.06 -26.13
N GLU A 199 -1.15 -3.96 -26.79
CA GLU A 199 -0.53 -5.11 -26.12
C GLU A 199 0.37 -4.62 -24.98
N TRP A 200 0.55 -5.49 -23.99
CA TRP A 200 1.51 -5.27 -22.91
C TRP A 200 2.87 -4.88 -23.50
N PRO A 201 3.46 -3.76 -23.06
CA PRO A 201 4.75 -3.36 -23.58
C PRO A 201 5.77 -4.47 -23.30
N ALA A 202 6.45 -4.92 -24.37
CA ALA A 202 7.47 -5.96 -24.30
C ALA A 202 8.75 -5.42 -23.61
N ILE A 203 8.69 -5.23 -22.29
CA ILE A 203 9.87 -4.89 -21.49
C ILE A 203 10.72 -6.14 -21.36
N LYS A 204 11.98 -6.07 -21.81
CA LYS A 204 12.95 -7.15 -21.62
C LYS A 204 13.12 -7.40 -20.12
N THR A 205 12.96 -8.65 -19.68
CA THR A 205 13.02 -9.05 -18.26
C THR A 205 14.25 -8.52 -17.53
N GLN A 206 15.41 -8.46 -18.21
CA GLN A 206 16.67 -7.98 -17.61
C GLN A 206 16.70 -6.49 -17.30
N SER A 207 15.80 -5.70 -17.89
CA SER A 207 15.69 -4.25 -17.71
C SER A 207 14.40 -3.85 -16.99
N ALA A 208 13.59 -4.84 -16.61
CA ALA A 208 12.35 -4.61 -15.90
C ALA A 208 12.64 -4.23 -14.44
N VAL A 209 12.06 -3.12 -14.00
CA VAL A 209 11.97 -2.73 -12.60
C VAL A 209 10.57 -3.14 -12.15
N GLU A 210 10.45 -4.40 -11.73
CA GLU A 210 9.16 -5.04 -11.42
C GLU A 210 8.32 -4.23 -10.42
N SER A 211 8.98 -3.55 -9.48
CA SER A 211 8.33 -2.70 -8.49
C SER A 211 7.48 -1.57 -9.10
N PHE A 212 7.70 -1.16 -10.35
CA PHE A 212 6.78 -0.22 -11.01
C PHE A 212 5.39 -0.83 -11.24
N TRP A 213 5.31 -2.11 -11.62
CA TRP A 213 4.01 -2.79 -11.71
C TRP A 213 3.36 -2.91 -10.33
N LEU A 214 4.13 -3.18 -9.27
CA LEU A 214 3.59 -3.16 -7.91
C LEU A 214 2.96 -1.79 -7.57
N GLN A 215 3.65 -0.68 -7.86
CA GLN A 215 3.12 0.66 -7.55
C GLN A 215 1.91 1.02 -8.41
N LEU A 216 1.93 0.72 -9.71
CA LEU A 216 0.77 0.93 -10.58
C LEU A 216 -0.44 0.10 -10.10
N GLY A 217 -0.23 -1.13 -9.65
CA GLY A 217 -1.30 -1.96 -9.09
C GLY A 217 -1.97 -1.31 -7.88
N LYS A 218 -1.17 -0.78 -6.93
CA LYS A 218 -1.70 -0.05 -5.77
C LYS A 218 -2.42 1.24 -6.15
N ILE A 219 -1.87 2.01 -7.10
CA ILE A 219 -2.48 3.24 -7.61
C ILE A 219 -3.86 2.94 -8.20
N GLU A 220 -3.97 1.94 -9.06
CA GLU A 220 -5.25 1.56 -9.68
C GLU A 220 -6.25 1.01 -8.66
N LEU A 221 -5.80 0.19 -7.70
CA LEU A 221 -6.64 -0.24 -6.57
C LEU A 221 -7.25 0.97 -5.86
N LEU A 222 -6.43 1.98 -5.58
CA LEU A 222 -6.87 3.16 -4.86
C LEU A 222 -7.76 4.08 -5.73
N ARG A 223 -7.54 4.15 -7.06
CA ARG A 223 -8.47 4.83 -7.98
C ARG A 223 -9.86 4.21 -7.94
N GLY A 224 -9.95 2.88 -8.05
CA GLY A 224 -11.24 2.17 -7.98
C GLY A 224 -11.97 2.43 -6.65
N ASN A 225 -11.23 2.46 -5.54
CA ASN A 225 -11.78 2.83 -4.24
C ASN A 225 -12.33 4.26 -4.20
N VAL A 226 -11.59 5.22 -4.74
CA VAL A 226 -12.01 6.62 -4.79
C VAL A 226 -13.28 6.77 -5.63
N SER A 227 -13.32 6.20 -6.84
CA SER A 227 -14.50 6.28 -7.73
C SER A 227 -15.75 5.69 -7.06
N PHE A 228 -15.63 4.55 -6.38
CA PHE A 228 -16.73 3.92 -5.65
C PHE A 228 -17.19 4.77 -4.45
N ASP A 229 -16.24 5.26 -3.65
CA ASP A 229 -16.54 6.00 -2.42
C ASP A 229 -17.20 7.36 -2.76
N ILE A 230 -16.78 8.06 -3.82
CA ILE A 230 -17.43 9.27 -4.34
C ILE A 230 -18.91 9.02 -4.66
N ALA A 231 -19.22 7.92 -5.36
CA ALA A 231 -20.59 7.63 -5.76
C ALA A 231 -21.49 7.28 -4.57
N THR A 232 -20.97 6.52 -3.61
CA THR A 232 -21.73 6.16 -2.41
C THR A 232 -21.97 7.35 -1.48
N GLU A 233 -20.99 8.23 -1.29
CA GLU A 233 -21.13 9.39 -0.39
C GLU A 233 -22.04 10.49 -0.93
N ASN A 234 -22.11 10.67 -2.25
CA ASN A 234 -23.00 11.64 -2.88
C ASN A 234 -24.48 11.22 -2.85
N GLY A 235 -24.85 10.22 -2.06
CA GLY A 235 -26.23 9.75 -1.92
C GLY A 235 -26.80 9.08 -3.18
N LYS A 236 -25.96 8.79 -4.18
CA LYS A 236 -26.33 7.99 -5.36
C LYS A 236 -26.34 6.51 -4.98
N GLN A 237 -27.25 6.16 -4.09
CA GLN A 237 -27.62 4.79 -3.80
C GLN A 237 -28.90 4.46 -4.58
N PRO A 238 -28.90 3.39 -5.41
CA PRO A 238 -27.78 2.50 -5.72
C PRO A 238 -26.71 3.18 -6.59
N VAL A 239 -25.46 2.70 -6.47
CA VAL A 239 -24.34 3.15 -7.33
C VAL A 239 -24.69 2.83 -8.80
N THR A 240 -24.54 3.80 -9.70
CA THR A 240 -24.84 3.62 -11.13
C THR A 240 -23.92 2.58 -11.76
N ARG A 241 -24.42 1.79 -12.71
CA ARG A 241 -23.63 0.79 -13.46
C ARG A 241 -22.38 1.37 -14.11
N GLU A 242 -22.43 2.60 -14.59
CA GLU A 242 -21.27 3.32 -15.16
C GLU A 242 -20.11 3.43 -14.15
N VAL A 243 -20.40 3.81 -12.90
CA VAL A 243 -19.40 3.89 -11.83
C VAL A 243 -18.92 2.50 -11.42
N LEU A 244 -19.81 1.50 -11.42
CA LEU A 244 -19.42 0.13 -11.10
C LEU A 244 -18.45 -0.42 -12.15
N GLU A 245 -18.68 -0.13 -13.44
CA GLU A 245 -17.75 -0.49 -14.52
C GLU A 245 -16.41 0.23 -14.38
N GLU A 246 -16.41 1.54 -14.12
CA GLU A 246 -15.20 2.32 -13.89
C GLU A 246 -14.39 1.75 -12.70
N THR A 247 -15.07 1.47 -11.59
CA THR A 247 -14.47 0.85 -10.40
C THR A 247 -13.88 -0.52 -10.74
N MET A 248 -14.63 -1.35 -11.48
CA MET A 248 -14.19 -2.68 -11.89
C MET A 248 -12.98 -2.62 -12.81
N LEU A 249 -12.94 -1.65 -13.72
CA LEU A 249 -11.84 -1.46 -14.64
C LEU A 249 -10.53 -1.15 -13.90
N HIS A 250 -10.59 -0.28 -12.89
CA HIS A 250 -9.45 -0.01 -12.02
C HIS A 250 -9.00 -1.26 -11.22
N TYR A 251 -9.95 -2.07 -10.73
CA TYR A 251 -9.61 -3.33 -10.07
C TYR A 251 -9.00 -4.36 -11.02
N LEU A 252 -9.48 -4.43 -12.26
CA LEU A 252 -8.89 -5.24 -13.32
C LEU A 252 -7.44 -4.84 -13.57
N PHE A 253 -7.15 -3.55 -13.72
CA PHE A 253 -5.77 -3.07 -13.89
C PHE A 253 -4.91 -3.39 -12.68
N SER A 254 -5.43 -3.18 -11.47
CA SER A 254 -4.74 -3.54 -10.23
C SER A 254 -4.34 -5.02 -10.21
N THR A 255 -5.28 -5.92 -10.48
CA THR A 255 -5.02 -7.37 -10.54
C THR A 255 -3.99 -7.69 -11.63
N ALA A 256 -4.14 -7.12 -12.82
CA ALA A 256 -3.25 -7.39 -13.94
C ALA A 256 -1.81 -6.94 -13.66
N TYR A 257 -1.63 -5.77 -13.05
CA TYR A 257 -0.31 -5.30 -12.62
C TYR A 257 0.30 -6.18 -11.51
N PHE A 258 -0.49 -6.62 -10.53
CA PHE A 258 0.02 -7.51 -9.47
C PHE A 258 0.38 -8.90 -10.00
N GLU A 259 -0.40 -9.47 -10.91
CA GLU A 259 -0.06 -10.72 -11.60
C GLU A 259 1.25 -10.58 -12.38
N ARG A 260 1.46 -9.43 -13.04
CA ARG A 260 2.70 -9.14 -13.76
C ARG A 260 3.90 -8.97 -12.83
N PHE A 261 3.71 -8.37 -11.65
CA PHE A 261 4.75 -8.22 -10.64
C PHE A 261 5.18 -9.58 -10.06
N SER A 262 4.21 -10.40 -9.64
CA SER A 262 4.49 -11.72 -9.08
C SER A 262 3.25 -12.60 -9.07
N GLU A 263 3.40 -13.85 -9.48
CA GLU A 263 2.37 -14.88 -9.30
C GLU A 263 1.97 -15.08 -7.83
N ARG A 264 2.74 -14.62 -6.85
CA ARG A 264 2.36 -14.69 -5.44
C ARG A 264 2.32 -13.32 -4.77
N ALA A 265 2.04 -12.27 -5.55
CA ALA A 265 1.99 -10.92 -5.03
C ALA A 265 1.05 -10.83 -3.81
N VAL A 266 1.62 -10.52 -2.65
CA VAL A 266 0.91 -10.33 -1.37
C VAL A 266 -0.21 -9.30 -1.50
N GLY A 267 -0.04 -8.32 -2.40
CA GLY A 267 -1.03 -7.28 -2.71
C GLY A 267 -2.38 -7.79 -3.24
N MET A 268 -2.44 -8.99 -3.82
CA MET A 268 -3.71 -9.55 -4.31
C MET A 268 -4.70 -9.86 -3.20
N GLY A 269 -4.24 -10.36 -2.06
CA GLY A 269 -5.12 -10.66 -0.93
C GLY A 269 -5.79 -9.39 -0.38
N GLU A 270 -5.04 -8.30 -0.29
CA GLU A 270 -5.57 -7.00 0.11
C GLU A 270 -6.52 -6.42 -0.94
N THR A 271 -6.18 -6.55 -2.23
CA THR A 271 -7.03 -6.13 -3.35
C THR A 271 -8.41 -6.77 -3.24
N PHE A 272 -8.48 -8.10 -3.16
CA PHE A 272 -9.74 -8.82 -3.06
C PHE A 272 -10.53 -8.50 -1.79
N ARG A 273 -9.85 -8.29 -0.66
CA ARG A 273 -10.49 -7.84 0.58
C ARG A 273 -11.17 -6.48 0.39
N GLN A 274 -10.48 -5.52 -0.24
CA GLN A 274 -11.03 -4.18 -0.49
C GLN A 274 -12.18 -4.20 -1.50
N MET A 275 -12.06 -5.00 -2.56
CA MET A 275 -13.14 -5.24 -3.53
C MET A 275 -14.38 -5.80 -2.84
N TYR A 276 -14.22 -6.84 -2.02
CA TYR A 276 -15.31 -7.45 -1.27
C TYR A 276 -16.02 -6.44 -0.35
N HIS A 277 -15.25 -5.64 0.39
CA HIS A 277 -15.84 -4.67 1.32
C HIS A 277 -16.78 -3.65 0.64
N ARG A 278 -16.52 -3.30 -0.62
CA ARG A 278 -17.35 -2.39 -1.42
C ARG A 278 -18.46 -3.12 -2.13
N PHE A 279 -18.15 -4.19 -2.87
CA PHE A 279 -19.14 -4.93 -3.65
C PHE A 279 -20.16 -5.70 -2.82
N ARG A 280 -19.89 -6.04 -1.56
CA ARG A 280 -20.91 -6.60 -0.65
C ARG A 280 -22.09 -5.66 -0.38
N THR A 281 -21.97 -4.38 -0.74
CA THR A 281 -23.06 -3.38 -0.62
C THR A 281 -23.86 -3.24 -1.92
N CYS A 282 -23.42 -3.83 -3.02
CA CYS A 282 -24.12 -3.81 -4.30
C CYS A 282 -25.27 -4.82 -4.32
N SER A 283 -26.26 -4.58 -5.19
CA SER A 283 -27.35 -5.53 -5.41
C SER A 283 -26.85 -6.77 -6.16
N HIS A 284 -27.55 -7.90 -6.02
CA HIS A 284 -27.21 -9.11 -6.77
C HIS A 284 -27.28 -8.89 -8.30
N GLU A 285 -28.24 -8.07 -8.77
CA GLU A 285 -28.38 -7.73 -10.19
C GLU A 285 -27.18 -6.95 -10.72
N ASP A 286 -26.62 -6.03 -9.92
CA ASP A 286 -25.43 -5.27 -10.31
C ASP A 286 -24.16 -6.13 -10.32
N LEU A 287 -24.05 -7.07 -9.37
CA LEU A 287 -22.92 -8.00 -9.34
C LEU A 287 -22.97 -8.97 -10.53
N ALA A 288 -24.16 -9.47 -10.88
CA ALA A 288 -24.36 -10.30 -12.08
C ALA A 288 -24.03 -9.51 -13.36
N TYR A 289 -24.46 -8.24 -13.43
CA TYR A 289 -24.11 -7.34 -14.53
C TYR A 289 -22.59 -7.18 -14.70
N LEU A 290 -21.87 -6.87 -13.61
CA LEU A 290 -20.41 -6.74 -13.64
C LEU A 290 -19.73 -8.03 -14.08
N GLN A 291 -20.20 -9.16 -13.58
CA GLN A 291 -19.68 -10.46 -13.97
C GLN A 291 -19.79 -10.73 -15.47
N GLU A 292 -20.91 -10.35 -16.10
CA GLU A 292 -21.09 -10.48 -17.55
C GLU A 292 -20.20 -9.49 -18.32
N ARG A 293 -19.89 -8.34 -17.73
CA ARG A 293 -19.15 -7.26 -18.38
C ARG A 293 -17.63 -7.35 -18.25
N VAL A 294 -17.12 -7.98 -17.19
CA VAL A 294 -15.68 -8.14 -16.92
C VAL A 294 -14.88 -8.70 -18.11
N PRO A 295 -15.33 -9.77 -18.81
CA PRO A 295 -14.60 -10.28 -19.98
C PRO A 295 -14.44 -9.25 -21.09
N ASP A 296 -15.48 -8.45 -21.36
CA ASP A 296 -15.42 -7.42 -22.40
C ASP A 296 -14.48 -6.27 -22.00
N LEU A 297 -14.51 -5.85 -20.74
CA LEU A 297 -13.58 -4.84 -20.20
C LEU A 297 -12.14 -5.33 -20.29
N ALA A 298 -11.89 -6.60 -19.96
CA ALA A 298 -10.55 -7.18 -20.05
C ALA A 298 -10.05 -7.25 -21.51
N ALA A 299 -10.93 -7.62 -22.44
CA ALA A 299 -10.61 -7.71 -23.86
C ALA A 299 -10.23 -6.36 -24.49
N GLU A 300 -10.85 -5.25 -24.05
CA GLU A 300 -10.51 -3.89 -24.52
C GLU A 300 -9.05 -3.50 -24.23
N TYR A 301 -8.45 -4.10 -23.20
CA TYR A 301 -7.11 -3.80 -22.71
C TYR A 301 -6.12 -4.96 -22.87
N ASP A 302 -6.47 -6.01 -23.63
CA ASP A 302 -5.65 -7.19 -23.84
C ASP A 302 -5.17 -7.85 -22.52
N ILE A 303 -6.06 -7.88 -21.52
CA ILE A 303 -5.81 -8.54 -20.24
C ILE A 303 -6.15 -10.02 -20.40
N VAL A 304 -5.12 -10.82 -20.66
CA VAL A 304 -5.24 -12.24 -21.06
C VAL A 304 -5.69 -13.15 -19.90
N SER A 305 -5.31 -12.83 -18.66
CA SER A 305 -5.62 -13.66 -17.49
C SER A 305 -6.70 -13.01 -16.64
N LEU A 306 -7.81 -13.72 -16.48
CA LEU A 306 -8.88 -13.41 -15.52
C LEU A 306 -9.01 -14.49 -14.44
N GLU A 307 -8.11 -15.46 -14.38
CA GLU A 307 -8.25 -16.65 -13.54
C GLU A 307 -8.42 -16.30 -12.05
N ARG A 308 -7.65 -15.33 -11.54
CA ARG A 308 -7.72 -14.95 -10.12
C ARG A 308 -8.92 -14.08 -9.80
N LEU A 309 -9.24 -13.14 -10.69
CA LEU A 309 -10.44 -12.33 -10.53
C LEU A 309 -11.69 -13.20 -10.61
N GLY A 310 -11.72 -14.17 -11.54
CA GLY A 310 -12.74 -15.21 -11.67
C GLY A 310 -12.93 -15.97 -10.37
N ARG A 311 -11.85 -16.55 -9.83
CA ARG A 311 -11.89 -17.23 -8.53
C ARG A 311 -12.36 -16.34 -7.39
N PHE A 312 -11.97 -15.06 -7.37
CA PHE A 312 -12.49 -14.13 -6.35
C PHE A 312 -14.02 -14.00 -6.39
N PHE A 313 -14.59 -13.79 -7.59
CA PHE A 313 -16.04 -13.72 -7.76
C PHE A 313 -16.73 -15.03 -7.37
N GLU A 314 -16.15 -16.16 -7.74
CA GLU A 314 -16.70 -17.49 -7.42
C GLU A 314 -16.65 -17.77 -5.92
N ASP A 315 -15.46 -17.68 -5.32
CA ASP A 315 -15.20 -18.10 -3.94
C ASP A 315 -15.78 -17.12 -2.92
N THR A 316 -15.85 -15.82 -3.26
CA THR A 316 -16.20 -14.76 -2.29
C THR A 316 -17.62 -14.24 -2.49
N LEU A 317 -18.07 -14.12 -3.74
CA LEU A 317 -19.40 -13.57 -4.07
C LEU A 317 -20.40 -14.66 -4.49
N GLY A 318 -19.94 -15.91 -4.70
CA GLY A 318 -20.79 -17.01 -5.15
C GLY A 318 -21.23 -16.88 -6.61
N LEU A 319 -20.44 -16.21 -7.44
CA LEU A 319 -20.78 -15.87 -8.83
C LEU A 319 -19.70 -16.40 -9.79
N ALA A 320 -20.07 -17.15 -10.83
CA ALA A 320 -19.12 -17.72 -11.81
C ALA A 320 -18.89 -16.85 -13.05
N ILE A 321 -17.65 -16.41 -13.30
CA ILE A 321 -17.34 -15.56 -14.47
C ILE A 321 -17.35 -16.41 -15.74
N ARG A 322 -18.21 -16.09 -16.69
CA ARG A 322 -18.26 -16.79 -17.98
C ARG A 322 -16.96 -16.57 -18.76
N GLY A 323 -16.37 -17.66 -19.26
CA GLY A 323 -15.18 -17.61 -20.12
C GLY A 323 -13.83 -17.73 -19.39
N VAL A 324 -13.83 -17.94 -18.07
CA VAL A 324 -12.63 -18.32 -17.31
C VAL A 324 -12.60 -19.85 -17.22
N GLY A 325 -11.81 -20.50 -18.07
CA GLY A 325 -11.69 -21.96 -18.14
C GLY A 325 -10.39 -22.42 -18.76
#